data_AF-K1LMB7-F1
#
_entry.id   AF-K1LMB7-F1
#
_cell.length_a   1.000
_cell.length_b   1.000
_cell.length_c   1.000
_cell.angle_alpha   90.00
_cell.angle_beta   90.00
_cell.angle_gamma   90.00
#
_symmetry.space_group_name_H-M   'P 1'
#
loop_
_entity.id
_entity.type
_entity.pdbx_description
1 polymer ?
#
loop_
_entity_poly.entity_id
_entity_poly.type
_entity_poly.pdbx_seq_one_letter_code
_entity_poly.pdbx_strand_id
1 'polypeptide(L)'
;MNQRSKSLLIDCGIALVLTILMGSMMKLVIDQLGMYIGLTMLPILWLSLRYGYELGSIVALIASIILGILSYGFSDVILMLLYYIIPITLSAGGGLFARNTHKTLNNRRYSSTYLNIATASLLASLVYYLVLFWIGPLIAKQSSLLPINAKDFWISLIVTAAINALILCLMARFVPKTIIPKRSPYLSRKETSALLND
;
A
#
# COMPACT_ATOMS: atom_id res chain seq x y z
N MET A 1 6.46 21.92 -17.22
CA MET A 1 6.59 20.65 -16.47
C MET A 1 6.58 19.48 -17.45
N ASN A 2 7.56 18.58 -17.40
CA ASN A 2 7.64 17.42 -18.31
C ASN A 2 6.43 16.48 -18.08
N GLN A 3 5.88 15.87 -19.15
CA GLN A 3 4.74 14.94 -19.07
C GLN A 3 4.95 13.80 -18.06
N ARG A 4 6.20 13.34 -17.91
CA ARG A 4 6.57 12.34 -16.90
C ARG A 4 6.31 12.83 -15.48
N SER A 5 6.79 14.03 -15.16
CA SER A 5 6.61 14.64 -13.83
C SER A 5 5.13 14.94 -13.56
N LYS A 6 4.37 15.33 -14.60
CA LYS A 6 2.92 15.54 -14.50
C LYS A 6 2.18 14.26 -14.13
N SER A 7 2.40 13.16 -14.85
CA SER A 7 1.76 11.86 -14.53
C SER A 7 2.11 11.40 -13.13
N LEU A 8 3.38 11.48 -12.74
CA LEU A 8 3.84 11.09 -11.42
C LEU A 8 3.10 11.88 -10.33
N LEU A 9 3.03 13.22 -10.45
CA LEU A 9 2.34 14.04 -9.46
C LEU A 9 0.85 13.76 -9.39
N ILE A 10 0.20 13.49 -10.53
CA ILE A 10 -1.22 13.11 -10.57
C ILE A 10 -1.42 11.77 -9.85
N ASP A 11 -0.61 10.76 -10.16
CA ASP A 11 -0.70 9.43 -9.55
C ASP A 11 -0.42 9.50 -8.03
N CYS A 12 0.56 10.31 -7.60
CA CYS A 12 0.80 10.60 -6.18
C CYS A 12 -0.40 11.27 -5.51
N GLY A 13 -1.01 12.26 -6.17
CA GLY A 13 -2.21 12.94 -5.67
C GLY A 13 -3.40 12.00 -5.53
N ILE A 14 -3.63 11.14 -6.53
CA ILE A 14 -4.68 10.11 -6.49
C ILE A 14 -4.44 9.15 -5.34
N ALA A 15 -3.22 8.62 -5.21
CA ALA A 15 -2.87 7.70 -4.12
C ALA A 15 -3.07 8.35 -2.75
N LEU A 16 -2.64 9.61 -2.59
CA LEU A 16 -2.81 10.36 -1.36
C LEU A 16 -4.29 10.56 -1.00
N VAL A 17 -5.10 11.03 -1.93
CA VAL A 17 -6.54 11.28 -1.71
C VAL A 17 -7.27 9.97 -1.41
N LEU A 18 -7.03 8.91 -2.18
CA LEU A 18 -7.65 7.61 -1.94
C LEU A 18 -7.24 7.01 -0.60
N THR A 19 -5.98 7.16 -0.19
CA THR A 19 -5.51 6.70 1.12
C THR A 19 -6.25 7.42 2.24
N ILE A 20 -6.40 8.74 2.14
CA ILE A 20 -7.11 9.54 3.14
C ILE A 20 -8.59 9.16 3.19
N LEU A 21 -9.25 9.02 2.03
CA LEU A 21 -10.66 8.61 1.95
C LEU A 21 -10.87 7.22 2.54
N MET A 22 -10.04 6.23 2.17
CA MET A 22 -10.14 4.87 2.72
C MET A 22 -9.86 4.85 4.22
N GLY A 23 -8.86 5.62 4.68
CA GLY A 23 -8.52 5.74 6.09
C GLY A 23 -9.61 6.41 6.94
N SER A 24 -10.34 7.38 6.40
CA SER A 24 -11.46 8.01 7.12
C SER A 24 -12.68 7.10 7.18
N MET A 25 -12.98 6.36 6.10
CA MET A 25 -14.07 5.38 6.08
C MET A 25 -13.78 4.16 6.96
N MET A 26 -12.51 3.85 7.21
CA MET A 26 -12.10 2.70 8.01
C MET A 26 -12.64 2.71 9.44
N LYS A 27 -12.78 3.88 10.06
CA LYS A 27 -13.40 4.03 11.39
C LYS A 27 -14.86 3.54 11.41
N LEU A 28 -15.57 3.58 10.29
CA LEU A 28 -16.99 3.19 10.21
C LEU A 28 -17.21 1.68 10.05
N VAL A 29 -16.21 0.94 9.54
CA VAL A 29 -16.37 -0.48 9.16
C VAL A 29 -16.09 -1.44 10.33
N ILE A 30 -15.18 -1.07 11.23
CA ILE A 30 -14.76 -1.91 12.37
C ILE A 30 -15.94 -2.24 13.29
N ASP A 31 -16.84 -1.27 13.51
CA ASP A 31 -17.97 -1.41 14.42
C ASP A 31 -19.05 -2.41 13.93
N GLN A 32 -19.06 -2.76 12.63
CA GLN A 32 -20.14 -3.56 12.04
C GLN A 32 -19.77 -5.03 11.78
N LEU A 33 -18.50 -5.34 11.54
CA LEU A 33 -18.07 -6.67 11.07
C LEU A 33 -17.23 -7.46 12.06
N GLY A 34 -16.76 -6.85 13.16
CA GLY A 34 -15.81 -7.49 14.10
C GLY A 34 -14.47 -7.85 13.45
N MET A 35 -14.25 -7.43 12.21
CA MET A 35 -13.04 -7.65 11.42
C MET A 35 -12.47 -6.30 11.00
N TYR A 36 -11.16 -6.25 10.88
CA TYR A 36 -10.46 -5.06 10.39
C TYR A 36 -9.98 -5.34 8.97
N ILE A 37 -10.36 -4.54 7.98
CA ILE A 37 -9.91 -4.71 6.59
C ILE A 37 -9.05 -3.51 6.19
N GLY A 38 -7.73 -3.66 6.18
CA GLY A 38 -6.75 -2.57 5.98
C GLY A 38 -6.70 -1.96 4.58
N LEU A 39 -7.82 -1.55 3.99
CA LEU A 39 -7.88 -0.99 2.62
C LEU A 39 -7.10 0.32 2.44
N THR A 40 -6.84 1.04 3.53
CA THR A 40 -6.00 2.25 3.54
C THR A 40 -4.63 2.05 2.88
N MET A 41 -4.07 0.83 2.92
CA MET A 41 -2.77 0.54 2.30
C MET A 41 -2.83 0.27 0.79
N LEU A 42 -4.00 -0.01 0.21
CA LEU A 42 -4.13 -0.38 -1.21
C LEU A 42 -3.57 0.70 -2.15
N PRO A 43 -3.93 2.00 -2.02
CA PRO A 43 -3.43 3.02 -2.94
C PRO A 43 -1.91 3.25 -2.78
N ILE A 44 -1.39 3.09 -1.55
CA ILE A 44 0.04 3.15 -1.27
C ILE A 44 0.77 1.97 -1.92
N LEU A 45 0.27 0.74 -1.74
CA LEU A 45 0.85 -0.45 -2.36
C LEU A 45 0.87 -0.36 -3.88
N TRP A 46 -0.22 0.13 -4.47
CA TRP A 46 -0.29 0.40 -5.90
C TRP A 46 0.81 1.38 -6.33
N LEU A 47 0.91 2.54 -5.67
CA LEU A 47 1.90 3.56 -6.00
C LEU A 47 3.33 3.04 -5.81
N SER A 48 3.58 2.34 -4.71
CA SER A 48 4.84 1.70 -4.38
C SER A 48 5.25 0.66 -5.42
N LEU A 49 4.31 -0.17 -5.89
CA LEU A 49 4.59 -1.14 -6.94
C LEU A 49 4.88 -0.47 -8.28
N ARG A 50 4.25 0.68 -8.56
CA ARG A 50 4.38 1.41 -9.83
C ARG A 50 5.64 2.28 -9.92
N TYR A 51 6.02 2.93 -8.82
CA TYR A 51 7.10 3.93 -8.81
C TYR A 51 8.26 3.55 -7.89
N GLY A 52 8.14 2.46 -7.14
CA GLY A 52 9.15 2.00 -6.19
C GLY A 52 8.86 2.42 -4.75
N TYR A 53 9.62 1.83 -3.84
CA TYR A 53 9.52 2.05 -2.40
C TYR A 53 9.72 3.52 -1.98
N GLU A 54 10.69 4.22 -2.60
CA GLU A 54 11.06 5.59 -2.21
C GLU A 54 9.88 6.55 -2.35
N LEU A 55 9.24 6.58 -3.52
CA LEU A 55 8.09 7.46 -3.76
C LEU A 55 6.84 7.02 -3.00
N GLY A 56 6.63 5.71 -2.89
CA GLY A 56 5.53 5.15 -2.12
C GLY A 56 5.59 5.53 -0.64
N SER A 57 6.78 5.42 -0.03
CA SER A 57 6.98 5.75 1.39
C SER A 57 6.83 7.24 1.67
N ILE A 58 7.30 8.12 0.77
CA ILE A 58 7.09 9.58 0.90
C ILE A 58 5.60 9.91 0.88
N VAL A 59 4.84 9.38 -0.09
CA VAL A 59 3.40 9.65 -0.18
C VAL A 59 2.64 9.05 0.99
N ALA A 60 3.01 7.84 1.44
CA ALA A 60 2.44 7.20 2.62
C ALA A 60 2.70 8.02 3.90
N LEU A 61 3.91 8.56 4.06
CA LEU A 61 4.26 9.43 5.18
C LEU A 61 3.36 10.68 5.20
N ILE A 62 3.21 11.37 4.06
CA ILE A 62 2.36 12.56 3.98
C ILE A 62 0.90 12.21 4.27
N ALA A 63 0.37 11.16 3.63
CA ALA A 63 -1.03 10.75 3.81
C ALA A 63 -1.32 10.33 5.27
N SER A 64 -0.38 9.63 5.91
CA SER A 64 -0.53 9.17 7.29
C SER A 64 -0.39 10.28 8.33
N ILE A 65 0.43 11.30 8.08
CA ILE A 65 0.47 12.52 8.91
C ILE A 65 -0.89 13.22 8.86
N ILE A 66 -1.46 13.39 7.65
CA ILE A 66 -2.77 14.02 7.48
C ILE A 66 -3.85 13.22 8.22
N LEU A 67 -3.91 11.90 8.01
CA LEU A 67 -4.87 11.01 8.69
C LEU A 67 -4.70 11.02 10.22
N GLY A 68 -3.45 11.08 10.67
CA GLY A 68 -3.08 11.17 12.07
C GLY A 68 -3.62 12.45 12.73
N ILE A 69 -3.37 13.60 12.10
CA ILE A 69 -3.87 14.90 12.55
C ILE A 69 -5.40 14.92 12.56
N LEU A 70 -6.05 14.38 11.52
CA LEU A 70 -7.52 14.29 11.46
C LEU A 70 -8.11 13.39 12.55
N SER A 71 -7.33 12.46 13.10
CA SER A 71 -7.81 11.45 14.04
C SER A 71 -7.52 11.75 15.50
N TYR A 72 -6.34 12.28 15.81
CA TYR A 72 -5.87 12.57 17.17
C TYR A 72 -5.56 14.06 17.39
N GLY A 73 -5.69 14.91 16.37
CA GLY A 73 -5.24 16.30 16.46
C GLY A 73 -3.73 16.41 16.69
N PHE A 74 -3.32 17.51 17.33
CA PHE A 74 -1.91 17.77 17.68
C PHE A 74 -1.55 17.38 19.13
N SER A 75 -2.49 16.84 19.92
CA SER A 75 -2.28 16.55 21.34
C SER A 75 -1.45 15.29 21.57
N ASP A 76 -1.66 14.24 20.77
CA ASP A 76 -1.12 12.91 21.04
C ASP A 76 -0.21 12.39 19.92
N VAL A 77 0.93 13.06 19.75
CA VAL A 77 1.93 12.77 18.71
C VAL A 77 2.40 11.31 18.76
N ILE A 78 2.55 10.73 19.95
CA ILE A 78 3.00 9.33 20.12
C ILE A 78 1.95 8.36 19.58
N LEU A 79 0.66 8.55 19.90
CA LEU A 79 -0.42 7.68 19.40
C LEU A 79 -0.61 7.85 17.89
N MET A 80 -0.46 9.07 17.38
CA MET A 80 -0.44 9.34 15.95
C MET A 80 0.68 8.57 15.24
N LEU A 81 1.89 8.54 15.82
CA LEU A 81 3.00 7.78 15.27
C LEU A 81 2.71 6.28 15.23
N LEU A 82 2.27 5.73 16.36
CA LEU A 82 2.07 4.28 16.52
C LEU A 82 0.90 3.73 15.70
N TYR A 83 -0.20 4.47 15.58
CA TYR A 83 -1.42 3.96 14.95
C TYR A 83 -1.68 4.46 13.53
N TYR A 84 -1.02 5.54 13.09
CA TYR A 84 -1.20 6.06 11.73
C TYR A 84 0.13 6.07 10.96
N ILE A 85 1.12 6.82 11.45
CA ILE A 85 2.31 7.12 10.63
C ILE A 85 3.14 5.88 10.34
N ILE A 86 3.59 5.17 11.37
CA ILE A 86 4.45 4.00 11.22
C ILE A 86 3.77 2.87 10.42
N PRO A 87 2.56 2.39 10.77
CA PRO A 87 1.97 1.24 10.08
C PRO A 87 1.69 1.55 8.60
N ILE A 88 1.12 2.72 8.29
CA ILE A 88 0.81 3.12 6.92
C ILE A 88 2.10 3.30 6.11
N THR A 89 3.12 3.97 6.66
CA THR A 89 4.38 4.22 5.94
C THR A 89 5.13 2.91 5.66
N LEU A 90 5.18 1.99 6.61
CA LEU A 90 5.84 0.70 6.42
C LEU A 90 5.12 -0.20 5.42
N SER A 91 3.81 -0.06 5.25
CA SER A 91 3.06 -0.78 4.20
C SER A 91 3.58 -0.47 2.79
N ALA A 92 4.22 0.69 2.59
CA ALA A 92 4.87 1.03 1.32
C ALA A 92 6.01 0.07 0.95
N GLY A 93 6.52 -0.72 1.91
CA GLY A 93 7.55 -1.75 1.72
C GLY A 93 7.25 -2.77 0.63
N GLY A 94 5.97 -2.97 0.25
CA GLY A 94 5.61 -3.76 -0.93
C GLY A 94 6.25 -3.27 -2.23
N GLY A 95 6.67 -1.99 -2.29
CA GLY A 95 7.40 -1.41 -3.43
C GLY A 95 8.80 -1.99 -3.67
N LEU A 96 9.36 -2.73 -2.72
CA LEU A 96 10.62 -3.47 -2.93
C LEU A 96 10.47 -4.52 -4.04
N PHE A 97 9.25 -5.00 -4.28
CA PHE A 97 8.94 -5.95 -5.36
C PHE A 97 8.71 -5.27 -6.73
N ALA A 98 8.66 -3.93 -6.80
CA ALA A 98 8.36 -3.17 -8.03
C ALA A 98 9.25 -3.58 -9.21
N ARG A 99 10.57 -3.75 -8.97
CA ARG A 99 11.53 -4.15 -9.99
C ARG A 99 11.17 -5.50 -10.63
N ASN A 100 10.83 -6.49 -9.81
CA ASN A 100 10.50 -7.84 -10.28
C ASN A 100 9.12 -7.86 -10.94
N THR A 101 8.15 -7.14 -10.38
CA THR A 101 6.81 -6.97 -10.95
C THR A 101 6.89 -6.34 -12.34
N HIS A 102 7.64 -5.26 -12.51
CA HIS A 102 7.77 -4.59 -13.82
C HIS A 102 8.41 -5.50 -14.87
N LYS A 103 9.50 -6.18 -14.53
CA LYS A 103 10.21 -7.07 -15.46
C LYS A 103 9.35 -8.26 -15.87
N THR A 104 8.67 -8.89 -14.92
CA THR A 104 7.83 -10.06 -15.21
C THR A 104 6.58 -9.67 -16.01
N LEU A 105 5.95 -8.56 -15.67
CA LEU A 105 4.75 -8.08 -16.34
C LEU A 105 5.06 -7.55 -17.75
N ASN A 106 6.18 -6.84 -17.95
CA ASN A 106 6.63 -6.42 -19.28
C ASN A 106 6.85 -7.62 -20.23
N ASN A 107 7.36 -8.72 -19.70
CA ASN A 107 7.57 -9.98 -20.44
C ASN A 107 6.32 -10.88 -20.48
N ARG A 108 5.15 -10.38 -20.04
CA ARG A 108 3.87 -11.13 -19.97
C ARG A 108 3.96 -12.44 -19.18
N ARG A 109 4.89 -12.54 -18.22
CA ARG A 109 5.06 -13.70 -17.33
C ARG A 109 4.12 -13.60 -16.12
N TYR A 110 2.82 -13.73 -16.38
CA TYR A 110 1.77 -13.44 -15.40
C TYR A 110 1.87 -14.26 -14.11
N SER A 111 2.24 -15.54 -14.16
CA SER A 111 2.41 -16.36 -12.95
C SER A 111 3.42 -15.72 -11.96
N SER A 112 4.58 -15.30 -12.48
CA SER A 112 5.59 -14.62 -11.66
C SER A 112 5.13 -13.22 -11.24
N THR A 113 4.39 -12.50 -12.09
CA THR A 113 3.82 -11.20 -11.73
C THR A 113 2.84 -11.32 -10.56
N TYR A 114 1.93 -12.29 -10.62
CA TYR A 114 0.94 -12.51 -9.56
C TYR A 114 1.61 -12.94 -8.26
N LEU A 115 2.63 -13.79 -8.34
CA LEU A 115 3.41 -14.17 -7.16
C LEU A 115 4.07 -12.94 -6.51
N ASN A 116 4.72 -12.07 -7.29
CA ASN A 116 5.34 -10.84 -6.77
C ASN A 116 4.34 -9.88 -6.13
N ILE A 117 3.16 -9.71 -6.74
CA ILE A 117 2.10 -8.84 -6.20
C ILE A 117 1.50 -9.44 -4.92
N ALA A 118 1.26 -10.75 -4.90
CA ALA A 118 0.73 -11.46 -3.74
C ALA A 118 1.70 -11.42 -2.55
N THR A 119 2.99 -11.67 -2.79
CA THR A 119 4.01 -11.58 -1.72
C THR A 119 4.16 -10.14 -1.20
N ALA A 120 4.17 -9.14 -2.09
CA ALA A 120 4.19 -7.74 -1.70
C ALA A 120 2.98 -7.38 -0.83
N SER A 121 1.78 -7.81 -1.24
CA SER A 121 0.53 -7.54 -0.51
C SER A 121 0.50 -8.24 0.84
N LEU A 122 0.97 -9.50 0.92
CA LEU A 122 1.03 -10.26 2.16
C LEU A 122 2.02 -9.65 3.16
N LEU A 123 3.24 -9.33 2.73
CA LEU A 123 4.27 -8.77 3.61
C LEU A 123 3.90 -7.36 4.09
N ALA A 124 3.36 -6.53 3.20
CA ALA A 124 2.88 -5.20 3.59
C ALA A 124 1.73 -5.27 4.59
N SER A 125 0.77 -6.17 4.37
CA SER A 125 -0.34 -6.40 5.31
C SER A 125 0.19 -6.95 6.65
N LEU A 126 1.13 -7.89 6.63
CA LEU A 126 1.74 -8.43 7.84
C LEU A 126 2.40 -7.32 8.68
N VAL A 127 3.26 -6.51 8.08
CA VAL A 127 3.93 -5.41 8.79
C VAL A 127 2.91 -4.40 9.31
N TYR A 128 1.92 -4.04 8.49
CA TYR A 128 0.85 -3.12 8.87
C TYR A 128 0.10 -3.62 10.12
N TYR A 129 -0.36 -4.87 10.12
CA TYR A 129 -1.12 -5.45 11.23
C TYR A 129 -0.29 -5.64 12.50
N LEU A 130 0.96 -6.13 12.36
CA LEU A 130 1.86 -6.29 13.51
C LEU A 130 2.15 -4.95 14.15
N VAL A 131 2.38 -3.90 13.37
CA VAL A 131 2.60 -2.57 13.93
C VAL A 131 1.33 -2.03 14.57
N LEU A 132 0.20 -2.08 13.86
CA LEU A 132 -1.02 -1.44 14.30
C LEU A 132 -1.67 -2.10 15.54
N PHE A 133 -1.66 -3.44 15.60
CA PHE A 133 -2.42 -4.19 16.62
C PHE A 133 -1.56 -4.95 17.63
N TRP A 134 -0.25 -5.07 17.40
CA TRP A 134 0.63 -5.73 18.35
C TRP A 134 1.66 -4.77 18.93
N ILE A 135 2.53 -4.21 18.11
CA ILE A 135 3.62 -3.32 18.56
C ILE A 135 3.07 -2.00 19.11
N GLY A 136 2.13 -1.36 18.40
CA GLY A 136 1.50 -0.10 18.79
C GLY A 136 0.85 -0.17 20.18
N PRO A 137 -0.11 -1.10 20.40
CA PRO A 137 -0.74 -1.28 21.71
C PRO A 137 0.25 -1.68 22.82
N LEU A 138 1.25 -2.51 22.50
CA LEU A 138 2.29 -2.91 23.44
C LEU A 138 3.10 -1.70 23.94
N ILE A 139 3.53 -0.82 23.03
CA ILE A 139 4.27 0.41 23.37
C ILE A 139 3.36 1.41 24.09
N ALA A 140 2.13 1.58 23.63
CA ALA A 140 1.16 2.49 24.23
C ALA A 140 0.61 1.98 25.58
N LYS A 141 0.91 0.74 25.97
CA LYS A 141 0.34 0.04 27.14
C LYS A 141 -1.19 0.05 27.13
N GLN A 142 -1.78 -0.10 25.95
CA GLN A 142 -3.24 -0.12 25.72
C GLN A 142 -3.70 -1.52 25.32
N SER A 143 -4.98 -1.79 25.55
CA SER A 143 -5.60 -3.01 25.04
C SER A 143 -5.68 -2.95 23.51
N SER A 144 -5.26 -4.02 22.84
CA SER A 144 -5.40 -4.12 21.38
C SER A 144 -6.85 -4.43 21.01
N LEU A 145 -7.36 -3.71 20.01
CA LEU A 145 -8.67 -4.01 19.41
C LEU A 145 -8.69 -5.38 18.73
N LEU A 146 -7.55 -5.86 18.24
CA LEU A 146 -7.41 -7.11 17.51
C LEU A 146 -6.14 -7.84 17.96
N PRO A 147 -6.16 -8.53 19.11
CA PRO A 147 -4.96 -9.12 19.68
C PRO A 147 -4.38 -10.22 18.80
N ILE A 148 -3.05 -10.32 18.73
CA ILE A 148 -2.31 -11.26 17.86
C ILE A 148 -2.67 -12.74 18.08
N ASN A 149 -3.11 -13.09 19.29
CA ASN A 149 -3.53 -14.45 19.64
C ASN A 149 -4.96 -14.78 19.19
N ALA A 150 -5.75 -13.78 18.77
CA ALA A 150 -7.09 -13.99 18.25
C ALA A 150 -7.05 -14.53 16.82
N LYS A 151 -7.97 -15.44 16.51
CA LYS A 151 -8.15 -15.94 15.13
C LYS A 151 -8.49 -14.81 14.16
N ASP A 152 -9.30 -13.85 14.63
CA ASP A 152 -9.76 -12.72 13.82
C ASP A 152 -8.61 -11.80 13.37
N PHE A 153 -7.50 -11.74 14.12
CA PHE A 153 -6.28 -11.04 13.70
C PHE A 153 -5.74 -11.65 12.39
N TRP A 154 -5.54 -12.97 12.38
CA TRP A 154 -4.98 -13.67 11.23
C TRP A 154 -5.94 -13.71 10.04
N ILE A 155 -7.24 -13.88 10.30
CA ILE A 155 -8.27 -13.83 9.25
C ILE A 155 -8.28 -12.43 8.61
N SER A 156 -8.33 -11.37 9.42
CA SER A 156 -8.31 -9.98 8.94
C SER A 156 -7.07 -9.67 8.09
N LEU A 157 -5.90 -10.14 8.53
CA LEU A 157 -4.64 -9.99 7.82
C LEU A 157 -4.69 -10.70 6.46
N ILE A 158 -5.09 -11.98 6.43
CA ILE A 158 -5.14 -12.78 5.21
C ILE A 158 -6.16 -12.22 4.22
N VAL A 159 -7.35 -11.85 4.71
CA VAL A 159 -8.40 -11.23 3.89
C VAL A 159 -7.92 -9.92 3.28
N THR A 160 -7.28 -9.06 4.07
CA THR A 160 -6.71 -7.79 3.56
C THR A 160 -5.63 -8.04 2.52
N ALA A 161 -4.70 -8.96 2.78
CA ALA A 161 -3.66 -9.33 1.82
C ALA A 161 -4.26 -9.89 0.53
N ALA A 162 -5.29 -10.73 0.62
CA ALA A 162 -5.96 -11.34 -0.52
C ALA A 162 -6.72 -10.31 -1.36
N ILE A 163 -7.46 -9.39 -0.73
CA ILE A 163 -8.16 -8.29 -1.43
C ILE A 163 -7.16 -7.40 -2.15
N ASN A 164 -6.09 -6.97 -1.48
CA ASN A 164 -5.05 -6.13 -2.07
C ASN A 164 -4.38 -6.84 -3.25
N ALA A 165 -3.99 -8.10 -3.08
CA ALA A 165 -3.36 -8.90 -4.13
C ALA A 165 -4.30 -9.10 -5.31
N LEU A 166 -5.58 -9.42 -5.07
CA LEU A 166 -6.58 -9.63 -6.11
C LEU A 166 -6.75 -8.37 -6.95
N ILE A 167 -7.02 -7.21 -6.32
CA ILE A 167 -7.21 -5.94 -7.02
C ILE A 167 -5.97 -5.61 -7.86
N LEU A 168 -4.78 -5.68 -7.29
CA LEU A 168 -3.53 -5.35 -7.98
C LEU A 168 -3.20 -6.34 -9.12
N CYS A 169 -3.50 -7.63 -8.94
CA CYS A 169 -3.35 -8.63 -10.00
C CYS A 169 -4.33 -8.39 -11.15
N LEU A 170 -5.59 -8.04 -10.85
CA LEU A 170 -6.59 -7.67 -11.87
C LEU A 170 -6.13 -6.42 -12.64
N MET A 171 -5.62 -5.40 -11.94
CA MET A 171 -5.01 -4.24 -12.59
C MET A 171 -3.84 -4.62 -13.49
N ALA A 172 -2.92 -5.47 -13.01
CA ALA A 172 -1.80 -5.95 -13.81
C ALA A 172 -2.25 -6.73 -15.06
N ARG A 173 -3.36 -7.48 -14.98
CA ARG A 173 -3.88 -8.29 -16.09
C ARG A 173 -4.61 -7.46 -17.13
N PHE A 174 -5.55 -6.62 -16.70
CA PHE A 174 -6.48 -5.92 -17.58
C PHE A 174 -5.99 -4.54 -18.00
N VAL A 175 -5.23 -3.85 -17.13
CA VAL A 175 -4.74 -2.49 -17.40
C VAL A 175 -3.26 -2.38 -16.99
N PRO A 176 -2.33 -3.13 -17.60
CA PRO A 176 -0.92 -3.19 -17.17
C PRO A 176 -0.22 -1.81 -17.14
N LYS A 177 -0.70 -0.84 -17.93
CA LYS A 177 -0.24 0.55 -17.94
C LYS A 177 -0.45 1.28 -16.59
N THR A 178 -1.30 0.76 -15.68
CA THR A 178 -1.47 1.29 -14.32
C THR A 178 -0.44 0.75 -13.33
N ILE A 179 0.24 -0.36 -13.64
CA ILE A 179 1.29 -0.94 -12.80
C ILE A 179 2.66 -0.56 -13.35
N ILE A 180 2.87 -0.60 -14.68
CA ILE A 180 4.13 -0.18 -15.29
C ILE A 180 3.97 1.23 -15.89
N PRO A 181 4.69 2.24 -15.39
CA PRO A 181 4.70 3.55 -16.03
C PRO A 181 5.48 3.47 -17.35
N LYS A 182 5.08 4.28 -18.35
CA LYS A 182 5.72 4.33 -19.69
C LYS A 182 7.25 4.48 -19.65
N ARG A 183 7.78 5.15 -18.63
CA ARG A 183 9.23 5.30 -18.38
C ARG A 183 9.60 4.70 -17.03
N SER A 184 9.48 3.37 -16.94
CA SER A 184 9.91 2.60 -15.78
C SER A 184 11.44 2.67 -15.61
N PRO A 185 11.96 2.99 -14.41
CA PRO A 185 13.40 2.95 -14.14
C PRO A 185 13.95 1.52 -14.07
N TYR A 186 13.08 0.51 -13.99
CA TYR A 186 13.45 -0.89 -13.80
C TYR A 186 13.59 -1.69 -15.11
N LEU A 187 13.26 -1.07 -16.24
CA LEU A 187 13.34 -1.66 -17.57
C LEU A 187 14.51 -1.07 -18.36
N SER A 188 15.11 -1.87 -19.23
CA SER A 188 16.18 -1.43 -20.13
C SER A 188 15.67 -0.46 -21.19
N ARG A 189 16.58 0.30 -21.82
CA ARG A 189 16.21 1.26 -22.89
C ARG A 189 15.39 0.60 -24.01
N LYS A 190 15.76 -0.62 -24.41
CA LYS A 190 15.07 -1.41 -25.44
C LYS A 190 13.64 -1.81 -25.02
N GLU A 191 13.47 -2.23 -23.77
CA GLU A 191 12.16 -2.57 -23.21
C GLU A 191 11.28 -1.32 -23.06
N THR A 192 11.85 -0.20 -22.63
CA THR A 192 11.10 1.06 -22.51
C THR A 192 10.67 1.64 -23.87
N SER A 193 11.45 1.45 -24.94
CA SER A 193 11.04 1.90 -26.28
C SER A 193 9.85 1.10 -26.81
N ALA A 194 9.78 -0.21 -26.53
CA ALA A 194 8.61 -1.03 -26.90
C ALA A 194 7.34 -0.50 -26.22
N LEU A 195 7.41 -0.20 -24.92
CA LEU A 195 6.27 0.36 -24.16
C LEU A 195 5.81 1.76 -24.62
N LEU A 196 6.66 2.52 -25.29
CA LEU A 196 6.32 3.84 -25.82
C LEU A 196 5.65 3.76 -27.19
N ASN A 197 5.90 2.67 -27.91
CA ASN A 197 5.35 2.41 -29.24
C ASN A 197 4.04 1.60 -29.17
N ASP A 198 3.69 1.04 -28.00
CA ASP A 198 2.44 0.34 -27.64
C ASP A 198 1.37 1.24 -26.96
#